data_AF-X1GRP7-F1
#
_entry.id   AF-X1GRP7-F1
#
_cell.length_a   1.000
_cell.length_b   1.000
_cell.length_c   1.000
_cell.angle_alpha   90.00
_cell.angle_beta   90.00
_cell.angle_gamma   90.00
#
_symmetry.space_group_name_H-M   'P 1'
#
loop_
_entity.id
_entity.type
_entity.pdbx_description
1 polymer ?
#
loop_
_entity_poly.entity_id
_entity_poly.type
_entity_poly.pdbx_seq_one_letter_code
_entity_poly.pdbx_strand_id
1 'polypeptide(L)'
;KKNVALEQSLGIDVRYITVKEAKEIVPPLNTEGLLAATFCPTDGHANPFNTNFAYAEAAQRLGVKIYNFTEVREIKTENNRIVSVSTNRREILTPIVINAAGGYSGEIGKMAGASINP
;
A
#
# COMPACT_ATOMS: atom_id res chain seq x y z
N LYS A 1 18.99 3.44 16.41
CA LYS A 1 18.64 4.25 17.60
C LYS A 1 17.58 5.31 17.28
N LYS A 2 17.73 6.11 16.21
CA LYS A 2 16.70 7.08 15.78
C LYS A 2 15.36 6.42 15.39
N ASN A 3 15.40 5.29 14.68
CA ASN A 3 14.17 4.58 14.27
C ASN A 3 13.34 4.10 15.47
N VAL A 4 13.96 3.39 16.43
CA VAL A 4 13.29 2.95 17.67
C VAL A 4 12.65 4.11 18.41
N ALA A 5 13.35 5.24 18.56
CA ALA A 5 12.81 6.42 19.23
C ALA A 5 11.61 7.04 18.47
N LEU A 6 11.66 7.05 17.14
CA LEU A 6 10.55 7.49 16.30
C LEU A 6 9.35 6.55 16.39
N GLU A 7 9.58 5.24 16.28
CA GLU A 7 8.55 4.22 16.38
C GLU A 7 7.85 4.27 17.76
N GLN A 8 8.62 4.42 18.84
CA GLN A 8 8.09 4.61 20.19
C GLN A 8 7.30 5.91 20.34
N SER A 9 7.74 7.01 19.73
CA SER A 9 6.98 8.27 19.76
C SER A 9 5.66 8.20 18.98
N LEU A 10 5.54 7.23 18.06
CA LEU A 10 4.32 6.89 17.35
C LEU A 10 3.48 5.82 18.06
N GLY A 11 3.87 5.39 19.27
CA GLY A 11 3.15 4.40 20.07
C GLY A 11 3.39 2.94 19.66
N ILE A 12 4.41 2.66 18.86
CA ILE A 12 4.81 1.29 18.48
C ILE A 12 5.63 0.70 19.63
N ASP A 13 5.25 -0.48 20.13
CA ASP A 13 5.95 -1.20 21.21
C ASP A 13 7.25 -1.88 20.72
N VAL A 14 8.09 -1.13 20.03
CA VAL A 14 9.41 -1.58 19.62
C VAL A 14 10.39 -1.35 20.75
N ARG A 15 11.25 -2.34 20.99
CA ARG A 15 12.35 -2.23 21.96
C ARG A 15 13.63 -2.85 21.43
N TYR A 16 14.75 -2.34 21.93
CA TYR A 16 16.01 -3.09 21.85
C TYR A 16 15.90 -4.36 22.69
N ILE A 17 16.41 -5.45 22.15
CA ILE A 17 16.52 -6.73 22.85
C ILE A 17 17.97 -7.20 22.84
N THR A 18 18.30 -7.99 23.86
CA THR A 18 19.58 -8.67 23.97
C THR A 18 19.70 -9.80 22.95
N VAL A 19 20.94 -10.24 22.70
CA VAL A 19 21.21 -11.42 21.86
C VAL A 19 20.51 -12.67 22.40
N LYS A 20 20.44 -12.81 23.72
CA LYS A 20 19.74 -13.91 24.40
C LYS A 20 18.25 -13.89 24.08
N GLU A 21 17.58 -12.76 24.28
CA GLU A 21 16.15 -12.60 23.96
C GLU A 21 15.88 -12.84 22.48
N ALA A 22 16.76 -12.37 21.58
CA ALA A 22 16.61 -12.60 20.15
C ALA A 22 16.68 -14.09 19.79
N LYS A 23 17.58 -14.84 20.45
CA LYS A 23 17.71 -16.30 20.28
C LYS A 23 16.54 -17.06 20.92
N GLU A 24 15.95 -16.54 21.99
CA GLU A 24 14.73 -17.11 22.59
C GLU A 24 13.51 -16.92 21.68
N ILE A 25 13.37 -15.75 21.05
CA ILE A 25 12.28 -15.44 20.12
C ILE A 25 12.46 -16.22 18.79
N VAL A 26 13.69 -16.29 18.28
CA VAL A 26 14.03 -17.00 17.04
C VAL A 26 15.14 -18.03 17.33
N PRO A 27 14.81 -19.23 17.82
CA PRO A 27 15.80 -20.28 18.11
C PRO A 27 16.79 -20.61 16.99
N PRO A 28 16.42 -20.62 15.69
CA PRO A 28 17.39 -20.90 14.62
C PRO A 28 18.28 -19.70 14.25
N LEU A 29 18.11 -18.52 14.85
CA LEU A 29 18.88 -17.32 14.50
C LEU A 29 20.39 -17.52 14.71
N ASN A 30 21.21 -17.31 13.68
CA ASN A 30 22.66 -17.22 13.87
C ASN A 30 23.00 -15.87 14.52
N THR A 31 23.68 -15.90 15.66
CA THR A 31 24.02 -14.70 16.44
C THR A 31 25.46 -14.24 16.22
N GLU A 32 26.24 -14.96 15.42
CA GLU A 32 27.61 -14.56 15.07
C GLU A 32 27.60 -13.20 14.35
N GLY A 33 28.34 -12.22 14.90
CA GLY A 33 28.40 -10.86 14.35
C GLY A 33 27.15 -9.98 14.60
N LEU A 34 26.17 -10.43 15.38
CA LEU A 34 24.97 -9.64 15.67
C LEU A 34 25.30 -8.42 16.55
N LEU A 35 25.20 -7.21 15.98
CA LEU A 35 25.52 -5.95 16.67
C LEU A 35 24.41 -5.43 17.58
N ALA A 36 23.15 -5.61 17.17
CA ALA A 36 21.96 -5.22 17.92
C ALA A 36 20.73 -5.91 17.31
N ALA A 37 19.70 -6.09 18.13
CA ALA A 37 18.39 -6.54 17.68
C ALA A 37 17.30 -5.66 18.28
N THR A 38 16.20 -5.51 17.56
CA THR A 38 14.97 -4.86 18.01
C THR A 38 13.79 -5.79 17.80
N PHE A 39 12.78 -5.68 18.64
CA PHE A 39 11.59 -6.50 18.56
C PHE A 39 10.36 -5.68 18.90
N CYS A 40 9.29 -5.91 18.13
CA CYS A 40 7.97 -5.34 18.34
C CYS A 40 6.98 -6.52 18.35
N PRO A 41 6.30 -6.79 19.47
CA PRO A 41 5.43 -7.97 19.59
C PRO A 41 4.19 -7.91 18.72
N THR A 42 3.82 -6.72 18.22
CA THR A 42 2.69 -6.51 17.32
C THR A 42 3.07 -6.61 15.85
N ASP A 43 4.36 -6.73 15.53
CA ASP A 43 4.78 -6.99 14.16
C ASP A 43 4.31 -8.37 13.73
N GLY A 44 4.08 -8.51 12.43
CA GLY A 44 3.61 -9.76 11.86
C GLY A 44 3.74 -9.75 10.35
N HIS A 45 3.09 -10.73 9.73
CA HIS A 45 3.11 -10.90 8.29
C HIS A 45 1.68 -10.97 7.77
N ALA A 46 1.37 -10.15 6.77
CA ALA A 46 0.15 -10.30 6.00
C ALA A 46 0.50 -10.97 4.66
N ASN A 47 -0.29 -11.96 4.26
CA ASN A 47 -0.22 -12.44 2.88
C ASN A 47 -0.88 -11.39 1.97
N PRO A 48 -0.14 -10.75 1.05
CA PRO A 48 -0.67 -9.62 0.29
C PRO A 48 -1.81 -10.04 -0.65
N PHE A 49 -1.76 -11.25 -1.21
CA PHE A 49 -2.82 -11.77 -2.08
C PHE A 49 -4.10 -12.01 -1.30
N ASN A 50 -4.03 -12.74 -0.19
CA ASN A 50 -5.21 -13.04 0.62
C ASN A 50 -5.83 -11.76 1.17
N THR A 51 -4.99 -10.83 1.64
CA THR A 51 -5.46 -9.53 2.15
C THR A 51 -6.19 -8.75 1.06
N ASN A 52 -5.60 -8.62 -0.13
CA ASN A 52 -6.20 -7.90 -1.24
C ASN A 52 -7.52 -8.53 -1.71
N PHE A 53 -7.57 -9.86 -1.85
CA PHE A 53 -8.80 -10.56 -2.23
C PHE A 53 -9.90 -10.39 -1.18
N ALA A 54 -9.58 -10.47 0.10
CA ALA A 54 -10.55 -10.26 1.18
C ALA A 54 -11.19 -8.86 1.11
N TYR A 55 -10.40 -7.81 0.87
CA TYR A 55 -10.93 -6.45 0.67
C TYR A 55 -11.76 -6.33 -0.62
N ALA A 56 -11.30 -6.91 -1.73
CA ALA A 56 -12.03 -6.89 -3.00
C ALA A 56 -13.41 -7.57 -2.88
N GLU A 57 -13.47 -8.73 -2.25
CA GLU A 57 -14.72 -9.45 -1.99
C GLU A 57 -15.64 -8.66 -1.06
N ALA A 58 -15.09 -8.07 0.02
CA ALA A 58 -15.87 -7.23 0.93
C ALA A 58 -16.47 -6.02 0.22
N ALA A 59 -15.70 -5.35 -0.64
CA ALA A 59 -16.18 -4.24 -1.45
C ALA A 59 -17.28 -4.68 -2.43
N GLN A 60 -17.11 -5.83 -3.08
CA GLN A 60 -18.13 -6.38 -3.98
C GLN A 60 -19.43 -6.73 -3.25
N ARG A 61 -19.36 -7.26 -2.02
CA ARG A 61 -20.55 -7.48 -1.16
C ARG A 61 -21.31 -6.18 -0.85
N LEU A 62 -20.62 -5.05 -0.83
CA LEU A 62 -21.20 -3.72 -0.66
C LEU A 62 -21.62 -3.05 -2.00
N GLY A 63 -21.53 -3.77 -3.13
CA GLY A 63 -21.99 -3.32 -4.44
C GLY A 63 -20.92 -2.68 -5.33
N VAL A 64 -19.65 -2.66 -4.92
CA VAL A 64 -18.55 -2.17 -5.77
C VAL A 64 -18.36 -3.08 -6.98
N LYS A 65 -18.17 -2.47 -8.16
CA LYS A 65 -17.84 -3.19 -9.39
C LYS A 65 -16.33 -3.14 -9.63
N ILE A 66 -15.71 -4.31 -9.72
CA ILE A 66 -14.28 -4.46 -10.01
C ILE A 66 -14.12 -4.93 -11.45
N TYR A 67 -13.37 -4.18 -12.24
CA TYR A 67 -13.13 -4.45 -13.65
C TYR A 67 -11.66 -4.77 -13.90
N ASN A 68 -11.31 -6.05 -13.85
CA ASN A 68 -9.98 -6.51 -14.21
C ASN A 68 -9.75 -6.40 -15.73
N PHE A 69 -8.48 -6.38 -16.16
CA PHE A 69 -8.10 -6.27 -17.58
C PHE A 69 -8.75 -5.08 -18.31
N THR A 70 -9.01 -4.01 -17.55
CA THR A 70 -9.67 -2.78 -18.00
C THR A 70 -8.70 -1.63 -17.78
N GLU A 71 -7.90 -1.37 -18.80
CA GLU A 71 -6.82 -0.39 -18.78
C GLU A 71 -7.40 1.01 -19.00
N VAL A 72 -7.03 1.95 -18.12
CA VAL A 72 -7.34 3.38 -18.29
C VAL A 72 -6.46 3.94 -19.40
N ARG A 73 -7.09 4.58 -20.40
CA ARG A 73 -6.41 5.19 -21.54
C ARG A 73 -6.44 6.72 -21.51
N GLU A 74 -7.49 7.28 -20.93
CA GLU A 74 -7.68 8.73 -20.88
C GLU A 74 -8.59 9.10 -19.69
N ILE A 75 -8.31 10.24 -19.06
CA ILE A 75 -9.20 10.89 -18.10
C ILE A 75 -9.68 12.19 -18.75
N LYS A 76 -10.96 12.28 -19.07
CA LYS A 76 -11.52 13.46 -19.73
C LYS A 76 -11.91 14.51 -18.71
N THR A 77 -11.58 15.75 -19.02
CA THR A 77 -11.94 16.91 -18.20
C THR A 77 -12.64 17.98 -19.04
N GLU A 78 -13.66 18.59 -18.45
CA GLU A 78 -14.37 19.73 -19.02
C GLU A 78 -14.46 20.81 -17.94
N ASN A 79 -14.10 22.06 -18.29
CA ASN A 79 -14.10 23.20 -17.36
C ASN A 79 -13.37 22.89 -16.03
N ASN A 80 -12.20 22.25 -16.12
CA ASN A 80 -11.39 21.79 -14.98
C ASN A 80 -12.08 20.78 -14.04
N ARG A 81 -13.07 20.03 -14.53
CA ARG A 81 -13.73 18.94 -13.79
C ARG A 81 -13.62 17.64 -14.56
N ILE A 82 -13.34 16.53 -13.86
CA ILE A 82 -13.37 15.21 -14.48
C ILE A 82 -14.82 14.90 -14.88
N VAL A 83 -15.01 14.37 -16.08
CA VAL A 83 -16.32 13.97 -16.60
C VAL A 83 -16.39 12.48 -16.91
N SER A 84 -15.28 11.88 -17.34
CA SER A 84 -15.24 10.45 -17.64
C SER A 84 -13.82 9.87 -17.63
N VAL A 85 -13.77 8.54 -17.58
CA VAL A 85 -12.56 7.74 -17.78
C VAL A 85 -12.78 6.83 -18.98
N SER A 86 -11.94 6.99 -20.01
CA SER A 86 -11.92 6.08 -21.15
C SER A 86 -11.02 4.89 -20.84
N THR A 87 -11.49 3.69 -21.18
CA THR A 87 -10.74 2.45 -21.00
C THR A 87 -10.69 1.67 -22.31
N ASN A 88 -9.87 0.62 -22.37
CA ASN A 88 -9.85 -0.31 -23.50
C ASN A 88 -11.17 -1.08 -23.70
N ARG A 89 -12.14 -1.01 -22.77
CA ARG A 89 -13.41 -1.76 -22.86
C ARG A 89 -14.65 -0.88 -22.90
N ARG A 90 -14.61 0.31 -22.31
CA ARG A 90 -15.77 1.22 -22.17
C ARG A 90 -15.34 2.62 -21.72
N GLU A 91 -16.27 3.56 -21.82
CA GLU A 91 -16.20 4.82 -21.08
C GLU A 91 -16.98 4.72 -19.77
N ILE A 92 -16.45 5.31 -18.71
CA ILE A 92 -17.08 5.38 -17.39
C ILE A 92 -17.29 6.85 -17.05
N LEU A 93 -18.55 7.29 -17.03
CA LEU A 93 -18.90 8.66 -16.62
C LEU A 93 -18.74 8.77 -15.10
N THR A 94 -17.90 9.70 -14.66
CA THR A 94 -17.65 9.94 -13.23
C THR A 94 -17.15 11.36 -12.99
N PRO A 95 -17.61 12.03 -11.93
CA PRO A 95 -17.08 13.33 -11.54
C PRO A 95 -15.76 13.24 -10.74
N ILE A 96 -15.42 12.04 -10.24
CA ILE A 96 -14.31 11.82 -9.30
C ILE A 96 -13.51 10.59 -9.71
N VAL A 97 -12.18 10.71 -9.65
CA VAL A 97 -11.23 9.61 -9.83
C VAL A 97 -10.24 9.64 -8.68
N ILE A 98 -9.96 8.47 -8.11
CA ILE A 98 -8.90 8.28 -7.10
C ILE A 98 -7.76 7.54 -7.79
N ASN A 99 -6.58 8.14 -7.85
CA ASN A 99 -5.40 7.50 -8.42
C ASN A 99 -4.74 6.59 -7.37
N ALA A 100 -4.96 5.28 -7.51
CA ALA A 100 -4.35 4.24 -6.68
C ALA A 100 -3.46 3.29 -7.53
N ALA A 101 -2.85 3.80 -8.61
CA ALA A 101 -2.13 2.99 -9.60
C ALA A 101 -0.68 2.60 -9.20
N GLY A 102 -0.30 2.78 -7.94
CA GLY A 102 1.04 2.42 -7.44
C GLY A 102 2.17 3.05 -8.27
N GLY A 103 3.09 2.21 -8.78
CA GLY A 103 4.20 2.65 -9.63
C GLY A 103 3.78 3.37 -10.93
N TYR A 104 2.55 3.16 -11.41
CA TYR A 104 2.00 3.83 -12.59
C TYR A 104 1.24 5.12 -12.26
N SER A 105 1.23 5.54 -10.99
CA SER A 105 0.51 6.74 -10.55
C SER A 105 0.94 8.00 -11.31
N GLY A 106 2.23 8.14 -11.65
CA GLY A 106 2.72 9.25 -12.46
C GLY A 106 2.14 9.30 -13.88
N GLU A 107 1.97 8.14 -14.54
CA GLU A 107 1.38 8.06 -15.87
C GLU A 107 -0.11 8.41 -15.85
N ILE A 108 -0.86 7.85 -14.88
CA ILE A 108 -2.26 8.20 -14.65
C ILE A 108 -2.43 9.68 -14.28
N GLY A 109 -1.54 10.22 -13.44
CA GLY A 109 -1.56 11.61 -13.00
C GLY A 109 -1.46 12.57 -14.19
N LYS A 110 -0.55 12.30 -15.13
CA LYS A 110 -0.38 13.10 -16.35
C LYS A 110 -1.66 13.17 -17.19
N MET A 111 -2.46 12.10 -17.25
CA MET A 111 -3.74 12.10 -17.97
C MET A 111 -4.73 13.12 -17.41
N ALA A 112 -4.62 13.46 -16.13
CA ALA A 112 -5.43 14.46 -15.44
C ALA A 112 -4.68 15.80 -15.23
N GLY A 113 -3.52 16.00 -15.86
CA GLY A 113 -2.71 17.21 -15.72
C GLY A 113 -1.99 17.35 -14.37
N ALA A 114 -1.89 16.27 -13.58
CA ALA A 114 -1.19 16.24 -12.31
C ALA A 114 0.24 15.71 -12.46
N SER A 115 1.21 16.39 -11.83
CA SER A 115 2.57 15.88 -11.71
C SER A 115 2.73 15.11 -10.41
N ILE A 116 3.00 13.81 -10.50
CA ILE A 116 3.31 12.94 -9.36
C ILE A 116 4.76 12.50 -9.54
N ASN A 117 5.63 12.99 -8.67
CA ASN A 117 7.03 12.59 -8.64
C ASN A 117 7.17 11.31 -7.82
N PRO A 118 7.95 10.33 -8.30
CA PRO A 118 8.29 9.14 -7.50
C PRO A 118 9.15 9.49 -6.28
#